data_AF-A0A4R5B957-F1
#
_entry.id   AF-A0A4R5B957-F1
#
_cell.length_a   1.000
_cell.length_b   1.000
_cell.length_c   1.000
_cell.angle_alpha   90.00
_cell.angle_beta   90.00
_cell.angle_gamma   90.00
#
_symmetry.space_group_name_H-M   'P 1'
#
loop_
_entity.id
_entity.type
_entity.pdbx_description
1 polymer ?
#
loop_
_entity_poly.entity_id
_entity_poly.type
_entity_poly.pdbx_seq_one_letter_code
_entity_poly.pdbx_strand_id
1 'polypeptide(L)'
;MLRRESADQPITSQQLSVLGSLEHGPRRMTELAAEHGVRLPTMTAQINRLERDGLVERGRDGSDARVVTVRLTGHGRGLLDAGRERRIGFLAERFAGLTDEERATVAAALPALDKLLASP
;
A
#
# COMPACT_ATOMS: atom_id res chain seq x y z
N MET A 1 -9.54 9.08 -9.48
CA MET A 1 -8.94 10.41 -9.19
C MET A 1 -7.83 10.32 -8.14
N LEU A 2 -8.01 9.63 -7.01
CA LEU A 2 -6.91 9.32 -6.06
C LEU A 2 -5.69 8.63 -6.70
N ARG A 3 -5.93 7.70 -7.64
CA ARG A 3 -4.87 7.02 -8.40
C ARG A 3 -4.03 7.96 -9.29
N ARG A 4 -4.54 9.15 -9.60
CA ARG A 4 -3.87 10.18 -10.43
C ARG A 4 -2.95 11.06 -9.58
N GLU A 5 -3.30 11.33 -8.33
CA GLU A 5 -2.42 12.01 -7.36
C GLU A 5 -1.22 11.12 -7.00
N SER A 6 -1.39 9.79 -7.00
CA SER A 6 -0.27 8.85 -6.88
C SER A 6 0.76 8.94 -8.02
N ALA A 7 0.52 9.70 -9.09
CA ALA A 7 1.47 9.86 -10.19
C ALA A 7 2.72 10.68 -9.80
N ASP A 8 2.64 11.48 -8.72
CA ASP A 8 3.77 12.25 -8.17
C ASP A 8 4.58 11.44 -7.13
N GLN A 9 4.29 10.16 -6.97
CA GLN A 9 5.11 9.28 -6.14
C GLN A 9 6.28 8.73 -6.95
N PRO A 10 7.48 8.62 -6.36
CA PRO A 10 8.66 8.08 -7.04
C PRO A 10 8.56 6.57 -7.31
N ILE A 11 7.40 5.95 -7.04
CA ILE A 11 7.17 4.51 -7.17
C ILE A 11 5.87 4.22 -7.94
N THR A 12 5.86 3.10 -8.66
CA THR A 12 4.69 2.65 -9.43
C THR A 12 3.53 2.24 -8.52
N SER A 13 2.30 2.23 -9.04
CA SER A 13 1.13 1.74 -8.29
C SER A 13 1.29 0.30 -7.80
N GLN A 14 1.99 -0.55 -8.57
CA GLN A 14 2.24 -1.93 -8.17
C GLN A 14 3.23 -2.01 -7.00
N GLN A 15 4.30 -1.22 -7.04
CA GLN A 15 5.25 -1.11 -5.92
C GLN A 15 4.55 -0.59 -4.66
N LEU A 16 3.72 0.45 -4.79
CA LEU A 16 2.94 0.99 -3.69
C LEU A 16 2.01 -0.07 -3.07
N SER A 17 1.34 -0.87 -3.91
CA SER A 17 0.50 -1.98 -3.46
C SER A 17 1.29 -2.97 -2.62
N VAL A 18 2.45 -3.42 -3.11
CA VAL A 18 3.32 -4.38 -2.38
C VAL A 18 3.82 -3.81 -1.05
N LEU A 19 4.22 -2.54 -1.02
CA LEU A 19 4.62 -1.88 0.23
C LEU A 19 3.44 -1.80 1.22
N GLY A 20 2.23 -1.53 0.73
CA GLY A 20 1.00 -1.53 1.54
C GLY A 20 0.72 -2.87 2.21
N SER A 21 0.92 -3.99 1.52
CA SER A 21 0.75 -5.35 2.08
C SER A 21 1.69 -5.68 3.25
N LEU A 22 2.76 -4.90 3.41
CA LEU A 22 3.77 -5.04 4.46
C LEU A 22 3.55 -4.09 5.66
N GLU A 23 2.48 -3.29 5.64
CA GLU A 23 2.21 -2.28 6.68
C GLU A 23 2.03 -2.86 8.07
N HIS A 24 1.44 -4.05 8.16
CA HIS A 24 1.15 -4.72 9.43
C HIS A 24 2.25 -5.70 9.88
N GLY A 25 3.37 -5.76 9.16
CA GLY A 25 4.52 -6.57 9.54
C GLY A 25 5.15 -7.38 8.41
N PRO A 26 6.16 -8.22 8.74
CA PRO A 26 6.82 -9.06 7.76
C PRO A 26 5.86 -10.07 7.12
N ARG A 27 6.01 -10.31 5.81
CA ARG A 27 5.20 -11.28 5.05
C ARG A 27 6.09 -12.26 4.30
N ARG A 28 5.61 -13.49 4.08
CA ARG A 28 6.34 -14.47 3.28
C ARG A 28 6.27 -14.11 1.80
N MET A 29 7.35 -14.37 1.05
CA MET A 29 7.39 -14.12 -0.40
C MET A 29 6.25 -14.82 -1.16
N THR A 30 5.86 -16.02 -0.73
CA THR A 30 4.78 -16.81 -1.33
C THR A 30 3.41 -16.20 -1.07
N GLU A 31 3.18 -15.63 0.11
CA GLU A 31 1.93 -14.95 0.46
C GLU A 31 1.78 -13.67 -0.35
N LEU A 32 2.85 -12.89 -0.47
CA LEU A 32 2.87 -11.68 -1.31
C LEU A 32 2.58 -12.04 -2.77
N ALA A 33 3.20 -13.09 -3.31
CA ALA A 33 2.94 -13.53 -4.68
C ALA A 33 1.46 -13.89 -4.89
N ALA A 34 0.87 -14.65 -3.96
CA ALA A 34 -0.54 -15.04 -4.02
C ALA A 34 -1.49 -13.84 -3.90
N GLU A 35 -1.28 -12.96 -2.92
CA GLU A 35 -2.09 -11.75 -2.69
C GLU A 35 -2.10 -10.81 -3.91
N HIS A 36 -0.97 -10.69 -4.60
CA HIS A 36 -0.83 -9.83 -5.78
C HIS A 36 -1.14 -10.54 -7.11
N GLY A 37 -1.57 -11.81 -7.07
CA GLY A 37 -1.93 -12.58 -8.26
C GLY A 37 -0.76 -12.80 -9.24
N VAL A 38 0.48 -12.83 -8.75
CA VAL A 38 1.69 -13.00 -9.56
C VAL A 38 2.45 -14.26 -9.19
N ARG A 39 3.30 -14.74 -10.11
CA ARG A 39 4.21 -15.87 -9.82
C ARG A 39 5.38 -15.39 -8.96
N LEU A 40 5.96 -16.31 -8.19
CA LEU A 40 7.09 -16.03 -7.29
C LEU A 40 8.29 -15.34 -7.99
N PRO A 41 8.72 -15.71 -9.20
CA PRO A 41 9.81 -14.99 -9.89
C PRO A 41 9.48 -13.51 -10.16
N THR A 42 8.22 -13.20 -10.49
CA THR A 42 7.76 -11.83 -10.68
C THR A 42 7.78 -11.06 -9.36
N MET A 43 7.31 -11.68 -8.27
CA MET A 43 7.38 -11.08 -6.94
C MET A 43 8.83 -10.84 -6.51
N THR A 44 9.73 -11.80 -6.72
CA THR A 44 11.17 -11.64 -6.46
C THR A 44 11.76 -10.45 -7.21
N ALA A 45 11.42 -10.27 -8.49
CA ALA A 45 11.88 -9.13 -9.27
C ALA A 45 11.33 -7.79 -8.73
N GLN A 46 10.08 -7.76 -8.25
CA GLN A 46 9.50 -6.57 -7.60
C GLN A 46 10.21 -6.25 -6.28
N ILE A 47 10.40 -7.24 -5.41
CA ILE A 47 11.11 -7.07 -4.14
C ILE A 47 12.57 -6.68 -4.35
N ASN A 48 13.27 -7.23 -5.34
CA ASN A 48 14.64 -6.80 -5.68
C ASN A 48 14.71 -5.30 -6.02
N ARG A 49 13.70 -4.75 -6.69
CA ARG A 49 13.69 -3.30 -6.98
C ARG A 49 13.49 -2.50 -5.69
N LEU A 50 12.47 -2.87 -4.90
CA LEU A 50 12.18 -2.19 -3.64
C LEU A 50 13.34 -2.27 -2.63
N GLU A 51 14.06 -3.39 -2.59
CA GLU A 51 15.23 -3.58 -1.72
C GLU A 51 16.41 -2.73 -2.18
N ARG A 52 16.66 -2.64 -3.50
CA ARG A 52 17.68 -1.72 -4.06
C ARG A 52 17.35 -0.26 -3.76
N ASP A 53 16.07 0.09 -3.74
CA ASP A 53 15.60 1.44 -3.40
C ASP A 53 15.57 1.68 -1.87
N GLY A 54 16.00 0.69 -1.07
CA GLY A 54 16.07 0.79 0.40
C GLY A 54 14.71 0.81 1.10
N LEU A 55 13.63 0.40 0.42
CA LEU A 55 12.25 0.47 0.92
C LEU A 55 11.82 -0.79 1.69
N VAL A 56 12.44 -1.93 1.36
CA VAL A 56 12.19 -3.20 2.03
C VAL A 56 13.51 -3.90 2.32
N GLU A 57 13.47 -4.87 3.22
CA GLU A 57 14.58 -5.77 3.48
C GLU A 57 14.07 -7.20 3.68
N ARG A 58 14.89 -8.17 3.25
CA ARG A 58 14.62 -9.59 3.45
C ARG A 58 15.08 -10.09 4.81
N GLY A 59 14.30 -11.00 5.36
CA GLY A 59 14.61 -11.74 6.56
C GLY A 59 14.35 -13.23 6.38
N ARG A 60 14.44 -13.94 7.50
CA ARG A 60 14.05 -15.34 7.61
C ARG A 60 12.90 -15.46 8.58
N ASP A 61 12.00 -16.39 8.29
CA ASP A 61 10.91 -16.73 9.20
C ASP A 61 11.47 -17.34 10.50
N GLY A 62 10.93 -16.92 11.65
CA GLY A 62 11.39 -17.40 12.96
C GLY A 62 11.08 -18.87 13.23
N SER A 63 10.11 -19.46 12.51
CA SER A 63 9.71 -20.85 12.63
C SER A 63 10.37 -21.78 11.61
N ASP A 64 10.76 -21.26 10.43
CA ASP A 64 11.51 -22.00 9.41
C ASP A 64 12.52 -21.08 8.69
N ALA A 65 13.81 -21.24 9.00
CA ALA A 65 14.88 -20.43 8.45
C ALA A 65 15.08 -20.57 6.92
N ARG A 66 14.39 -21.52 6.26
CA ARG A 66 14.37 -21.67 4.80
C ARG A 66 13.35 -20.74 4.14
N VAL A 67 12.40 -20.21 4.90
CA VAL A 67 11.36 -19.31 4.38
C VAL A 67 11.88 -17.88 4.38
N VAL A 68 11.83 -17.25 3.21
CA VAL A 68 12.18 -15.84 3.04
C VAL A 68 10.98 -14.97 3.36
N THR A 69 11.17 -14.04 4.30
CA THR A 69 10.21 -13.00 4.63
C THR A 69 10.70 -11.64 4.10
N VAL A 70 9.77 -10.72 3.87
CA VAL A 70 10.07 -9.33 3.52
C VAL A 70 9.38 -8.44 4.53
N ARG A 71 10.06 -7.37 4.94
CA ARG A 71 9.47 -6.31 5.78
C ARG A 71 9.87 -4.94 5.25
N LEU A 72 9.11 -3.92 5.64
CA LEU A 72 9.46 -2.54 5.36
C LEU A 72 10.69 -2.13 6.18
N THR A 73 11.52 -1.30 5.57
CA THR A 73 12.50 -0.49 6.29
C THR A 73 11.82 0.76 6.86
N GLY A 74 12.54 1.51 7.70
CA GLY A 74 12.07 2.84 8.14
C GLY A 74 11.85 3.79 6.96
N HIS A 75 12.69 3.72 5.91
CA HIS A 75 12.52 4.53 4.71
C HIS A 75 11.25 4.16 3.94
N GLY A 76 10.98 2.86 3.76
CA GLY A 76 9.75 2.38 3.12
C GLY A 76 8.49 2.78 3.88
N ARG A 77 8.54 2.76 5.22
CA ARG A 77 7.43 3.25 6.07
C ARG A 77 7.19 4.74 5.86
N GLY A 78 8.24 5.56 5.97
CA GLY A 78 8.13 7.01 5.76
C GLY A 78 7.58 7.39 4.39
N LEU A 79 7.94 6.62 3.34
CA LEU A 79 7.38 6.84 2.01
C LEU A 79 5.85 6.61 1.97
N LEU A 80 5.37 5.56 2.63
CA LEU A 80 3.93 5.27 2.70
C LEU A 80 3.16 6.32 3.50
N ASP A 81 3.73 6.77 4.60
CA ASP A 81 3.15 7.80 5.47
C ASP A 81 3.06 9.14 4.74
N ALA A 82 4.15 9.59 4.11
CA ALA A 82 4.15 10.80 3.27
C ALA A 82 3.15 10.69 2.10
N GLY A 83 3.02 9.51 1.50
CA GLY A 83 1.99 9.24 0.49
C GLY A 83 0.57 9.35 1.06
N ARG A 84 0.34 8.90 2.30
CA ARG A 84 -0.96 8.97 2.99
C ARG A 84 -1.32 10.41 3.34
N GLU A 85 -0.38 11.17 3.87
CA GLU A 85 -0.57 12.58 4.22
C GLU A 85 -0.96 13.42 2.98
N ARG A 86 -0.27 13.23 1.85
CA ARG A 86 -0.63 13.90 0.60
C ARG A 86 -2.06 13.57 0.14
N ARG A 87 -2.45 12.29 0.17
CA ARG A 87 -3.81 11.86 -0.16
C ARG A 87 -4.87 12.47 0.75
N ILE A 88 -4.59 12.54 2.06
CA ILE A 88 -5.49 13.16 3.03
C ILE A 88 -5.61 14.66 2.74
N GLY A 89 -4.50 15.36 2.53
CA GLY A 89 -4.50 16.79 2.18
C GLY A 89 -5.28 17.08 0.90
N PHE A 90 -5.01 16.32 -0.15
CA PHE A 90 -5.73 16.43 -1.43
C PHE A 90 -7.24 16.25 -1.25
N LEU A 91 -7.68 15.23 -0.50
CA LEU A 91 -9.09 15.03 -0.23
C LEU A 91 -9.66 16.16 0.62
N ALA A 92 -8.98 16.58 1.69
CA ALA A 92 -9.43 17.65 2.56
C ALA A 92 -9.71 18.95 1.80
N GLU A 93 -8.83 19.34 0.87
CA GLU A 93 -9.04 20.49 -0.01
C GLU A 93 -10.31 20.36 -0.87
N ARG A 94 -10.61 19.17 -1.39
CA ARG A 94 -11.83 18.93 -2.17
C ARG A 94 -13.08 18.92 -1.29
N PHE A 95 -12.99 18.35 -0.09
CA PHE A 95 -14.08 18.37 0.87
C PHE A 95 -14.39 19.79 1.35
N ALA A 96 -13.39 20.68 1.45
CA ALA A 96 -13.60 22.08 1.82
C ALA A 96 -14.48 22.83 0.81
N GLY A 97 -14.45 22.45 -0.47
CA GLY A 97 -15.27 23.03 -1.53
C GLY A 97 -16.72 22.54 -1.58
N LEU A 98 -17.09 21.53 -0.78
CA LEU A 98 -18.45 21.00 -0.74
C LEU A 98 -19.35 21.84 0.18
N THR A 99 -20.65 21.81 -0.08
CA THR A 99 -21.68 22.26 0.87
C THR A 99 -21.87 21.22 1.98
N ASP A 100 -22.58 21.60 3.05
CA ASP A 100 -22.86 20.69 4.17
C ASP A 100 -23.76 19.52 3.75
N GLU A 101 -24.70 19.74 2.82
CA GLU A 101 -25.58 18.70 2.28
C GLU A 101 -24.80 17.69 1.42
N GLU A 102 -23.88 18.17 0.58
CA GLU A 102 -22.99 17.30 -0.20
C GLU A 102 -22.04 16.51 0.71
N ARG A 103 -21.48 17.14 1.76
CA ARG A 103 -20.65 16.44 2.75
C ARG A 103 -21.44 15.36 3.48
N ALA A 104 -22.68 15.64 3.88
CA ALA A 104 -23.55 14.65 4.51
C ALA A 104 -23.86 13.48 3.56
N THR A 105 -24.10 13.77 2.28
CA THR A 105 -24.35 12.75 1.25
C THR A 105 -23.14 11.84 1.05
N VAL A 106 -21.94 12.41 0.97
CA VAL A 106 -20.70 11.63 0.87
C VAL A 106 -20.48 10.77 2.12
N ALA A 107 -20.67 11.33 3.31
CA ALA A 107 -20.54 10.60 4.56
C ALA A 107 -21.52 9.41 4.65
N ALA A 108 -22.77 9.61 4.21
CA ALA A 108 -23.78 8.56 4.19
C ALA A 108 -23.44 7.42 3.22
N ALA A 109 -22.63 7.66 2.19
CA ALA A 109 -22.18 6.64 1.24
C ALA A 109 -20.98 5.81 1.74
N LEU A 110 -20.19 6.33 2.71
CA LEU A 110 -18.98 5.66 3.21
C LEU A 110 -19.21 4.22 3.69
N PRO A 111 -20.26 3.89 4.47
CA PRO A 111 -20.47 2.51 4.92
C PRO A 111 -20.71 1.52 3.77
N ALA A 112 -21.30 1.97 2.66
CA ALA A 112 -21.49 1.12 1.47
C ALA A 112 -20.17 0.91 0.72
N LEU A 113 -19.33 1.95 0.65
CA LEU A 113 -17.97 1.85 0.10
C LEU A 113 -17.09 0.94 0.94
N ASP A 114 -17.16 1.02 2.27
CA ASP A 114 -16.40 0.12 3.16
C ASP A 114 -16.78 -1.35 2.92
N LYS A 115 -18.07 -1.65 2.79
CA LYS A 115 -18.56 -3.00 2.45
C LYS A 115 -18.09 -3.48 1.08
N LEU A 116 -17.96 -2.57 0.11
CA LEU A 116 -17.47 -2.90 -1.23
C LEU A 116 -15.96 -3.20 -1.23
N LEU A 117 -15.20 -2.53 -0.36
CA LEU A 117 -13.74 -2.60 -0.31
C LEU A 117 -13.21 -3.66 0.66
N ALA A 118 -13.97 -4.03 1.68
CA ALA A 118 -13.72 -5.22 2.48
C ALA A 118 -13.85 -6.45 1.55
N SER A 119 -12.72 -6.94 1.04
CA SER A 119 -12.69 -8.25 0.38
C SER A 119 -13.21 -9.31 1.35
N PRO A 120 -13.94 -10.34 0.87
CA PRO A 120 -14.55 -11.37 1.72
C PRO A 120 -13.53 -12.12 2.58
#